data_AF-A0A8J6KQM4-F1
#
_entry.id   AF-A0A8J6KQM4-F1
#
_cell.length_a   1.000
_cell.length_b   1.000
_cell.length_c   1.000
_cell.angle_alpha   90.00
_cell.angle_beta   90.00
_cell.angle_gamma   90.00
#
_symmetry.space_group_name_H-M   'P 1'
#
loop_
_entity.id
_entity.type
_entity.pdbx_description
1 polymer ?
#
loop_
_entity_poly.entity_id
_entity_poly.type
_entity_poly.pdbx_seq_one_letter_code
_entity_poly.pdbx_strand_id
1 'polypeptide(L)'
;MEDKDIFKFARTSPVPRQKRSIVVSPILIPENQRQPFPRDVGKVVDSDRPEGSKFRLTGKGVDQEPKGIFRINENTGSVSVTRTLDRETIATYQVSTGYLLTLCIKM
;
A
#
# COMPACT_ATOMS: atom_id res chain seq x y z
N MET A 1 13.80 61.22 21.28
CA MET A 1 14.87 60.41 21.89
C MET A 1 14.21 59.17 22.47
N GLU A 2 13.85 58.21 21.61
CA GLU A 2 14.70 57.07 21.19
C GLU A 2 14.87 56.10 22.37
N ASP A 3 14.01 55.08 22.46
CA ASP A 3 14.19 53.69 21.97
C ASP A 3 14.64 52.84 23.18
N LYS A 4 14.25 51.57 23.41
CA LYS A 4 14.06 50.44 22.51
C LYS A 4 13.34 49.30 23.26
N ASP A 5 12.85 48.33 22.47
CA ASP A 5 12.70 46.89 22.81
C ASP A 5 11.56 46.50 23.79
N ILE A 6 10.73 45.46 23.60
CA ILE A 6 10.91 44.17 22.96
C ILE A 6 9.55 43.71 22.40
N PHE A 7 9.39 43.73 21.08
CA PHE A 7 8.33 42.98 20.41
C PHE A 7 8.70 41.49 20.50
N LYS A 8 8.13 40.77 21.47
CA LYS A 8 8.23 39.30 21.54
C LYS A 8 7.44 38.71 20.38
N PHE A 9 8.09 38.61 19.22
CA PHE A 9 7.62 37.81 18.10
C PHE A 9 7.67 36.33 18.55
N ALA A 10 6.53 35.81 18.97
CA ALA A 10 6.33 34.37 19.08
C ALA A 10 6.62 33.79 17.69
N ARG A 11 7.80 33.20 17.50
CA ARG A 11 8.10 32.36 16.34
C ARG A 11 7.24 31.12 16.46
N THR A 12 5.99 31.20 16.04
CA THR A 12 5.22 30.03 15.64
C THR A 12 5.95 29.52 14.41
N SER A 13 6.82 28.52 14.60
CA SER A 13 7.37 27.77 13.49
C SER A 13 6.18 27.25 12.68
N PRO A 14 6.04 27.61 11.38
CA PRO A 14 5.12 26.90 10.53
C PRO A 14 5.68 25.49 10.44
N VAL A 15 5.08 24.55 11.17
CA VAL A 15 5.32 23.13 10.95
C VAL A 15 5.00 22.89 9.47
N PRO A 16 5.98 22.59 8.60
CA PRO A 16 5.64 22.23 7.25
C PRO A 16 4.79 20.96 7.38
N ARG A 17 3.50 21.07 7.06
CA ARG A 17 2.66 19.90 6.79
C ARG A 17 3.29 19.23 5.59
N GLN A 18 4.21 18.31 5.83
CA GLN A 18 4.66 17.37 4.82
C GLN A 18 3.46 16.46 4.56
N LYS A 19 2.66 16.85 3.59
CA LYS A 19 1.56 16.05 3.06
C LYS A 19 2.22 14.80 2.48
N ARG A 20 2.38 13.76 3.31
CA ARG A 20 2.85 12.43 2.90
C ARG A 20 1.79 11.83 1.99
N SER A 21 1.75 12.26 0.73
CA SER A 21 0.98 11.59 -0.30
C SER A 21 1.75 10.35 -0.70
N ILE A 22 1.60 9.27 0.07
CA ILE A 22 2.05 7.96 -0.39
C ILE A 22 1.07 7.58 -1.48
N VAL A 23 1.51 7.79 -2.73
CA VAL A 23 0.75 7.44 -3.91
C VAL A 23 0.81 5.94 -4.06
N VAL A 24 -0.17 5.25 -3.48
CA VAL A 24 -0.33 3.82 -3.68
C VAL A 24 -1.00 3.61 -5.02
N SER A 25 -0.20 3.36 -6.06
CA SER A 25 -0.73 2.97 -7.36
C SER A 25 -1.47 1.64 -7.25
N PRO A 26 -2.65 1.49 -7.90
CA PRO A 26 -3.35 0.22 -7.93
C PRO A 26 -2.51 -0.83 -8.66
N ILE A 27 -2.52 -2.08 -8.17
CA ILE A 27 -1.86 -3.20 -8.86
C ILE A 27 -2.85 -3.79 -9.85
N LEU A 28 -2.43 -3.90 -11.11
CA LEU A 28 -3.22 -4.53 -12.17
C LEU A 28 -2.86 -6.01 -12.25
N ILE A 29 -3.86 -6.86 -12.11
CA ILE A 29 -3.70 -8.32 -12.08
C ILE A 29 -4.40 -8.91 -13.29
N PRO A 30 -3.69 -9.62 -14.20
CA PRO A 30 -4.35 -10.29 -15.31
C PRO A 30 -5.31 -11.37 -14.79
N GLU A 31 -6.52 -11.43 -15.32
CA GLU A 31 -7.46 -12.52 -15.04
C GLU A 31 -6.97 -13.83 -15.64
N ASN A 32 -7.58 -14.95 -15.20
CA ASN A 32 -7.37 -16.27 -15.80
C ASN A 32 -5.88 -16.67 -15.94
N GLN A 33 -5.07 -16.28 -14.95
CA GLN A 33 -3.68 -16.67 -14.82
C GLN A 33 -3.54 -18.20 -14.92
N ARG A 34 -2.65 -18.66 -15.81
CA ARG A 34 -2.37 -20.09 -15.94
C ARG A 34 -1.41 -20.53 -14.84
N GLN A 35 -1.57 -21.79 -14.41
CA GLN A 35 -0.62 -22.47 -13.53
C GLN A 35 0.82 -22.41 -14.12
N PRO A 36 1.87 -22.44 -13.28
CA PRO A 36 1.87 -22.76 -11.85
C PRO A 36 1.57 -21.57 -10.94
N PHE A 37 0.88 -21.83 -9.82
CA PHE A 37 0.69 -20.89 -8.72
C PHE A 37 1.66 -21.24 -7.58
N PRO A 38 2.10 -20.25 -6.76
CA PRO A 38 1.72 -18.83 -6.77
C PRO A 38 2.44 -18.00 -7.85
N ARG A 39 1.75 -16.97 -8.36
CA ARG A 39 2.23 -16.06 -9.42
C ARG A 39 2.43 -14.66 -8.86
N ASP A 40 3.59 -14.06 -9.07
CA ASP A 40 3.80 -12.65 -8.73
C ASP A 40 2.99 -11.73 -9.66
N VAL A 41 2.23 -10.83 -9.05
CA VAL A 41 1.32 -9.89 -9.72
C VAL A 41 1.72 -8.44 -9.52
N GLY A 42 2.55 -8.17 -8.51
CA GLY A 42 3.05 -6.84 -8.24
C GLY A 42 4.01 -6.81 -7.07
N LYS A 43 4.48 -5.62 -6.72
CA LYS A 43 5.37 -5.41 -5.57
C LYS A 43 4.98 -4.14 -4.85
N VAL A 44 4.84 -4.23 -3.53
CA VAL A 44 4.69 -3.08 -2.67
C VAL A 44 6.08 -2.55 -2.36
N VAL A 45 6.31 -1.28 -2.67
CA VAL A 45 7.54 -0.57 -2.34
C VAL A 45 7.19 0.56 -1.39
N ASP A 46 7.87 0.59 -0.25
CA ASP A 46 7.71 1.62 0.76
C ASP A 46 9.11 2.14 1.11
N SER A 47 9.40 3.37 0.70
CA SER A 47 10.71 4.00 0.85
C SER A 47 10.94 4.59 2.25
N ASP A 48 9.88 4.87 2.99
CA ASP A 48 9.93 5.41 4.36
C ASP A 48 9.95 4.29 5.41
N ARG A 49 9.91 3.04 4.96
CA ARG A 49 9.81 1.87 5.80
C ARG A 49 11.12 1.59 6.55
N PRO A 50 11.08 1.37 7.88
CA PRO A 50 12.29 1.06 8.64
C PRO A 50 12.91 -0.27 8.19
N GLU A 51 14.23 -0.28 8.10
CA GLU A 51 15.02 -1.47 7.78
C GLU A 51 14.71 -2.60 8.79
N GLY A 52 14.48 -3.82 8.30
CA GLY A 52 14.09 -4.97 9.13
C GLY A 52 12.60 -5.10 9.43
N SER A 53 11.76 -4.16 9.01
CA SER A 53 10.31 -4.32 9.14
C SER A 53 9.78 -5.43 8.20
N LYS A 54 8.71 -6.14 8.59
CA LYS A 54 8.04 -7.19 7.77
C LYS A 54 6.76 -6.73 7.03
N PHE A 55 6.71 -6.90 5.70
CA PHE A 55 5.53 -6.50 4.92
C PHE A 55 4.35 -7.37 5.32
N ARG A 56 3.20 -6.76 5.56
CA ARG A 56 1.99 -7.47 5.97
C ARG A 56 0.82 -6.96 5.17
N LEU A 57 0.24 -7.84 4.39
CA LEU A 57 -0.95 -7.56 3.61
C LEU A 57 -2.16 -8.07 4.38
N THR A 58 -3.21 -7.26 4.45
CA THR A 58 -4.46 -7.63 5.12
C THR A 58 -5.66 -7.17 4.31
N GLY A 59 -6.81 -7.81 4.46
CA GLY A 59 -8.05 -7.41 3.79
C GLY A 59 -8.76 -8.53 3.04
N LYS A 60 -9.69 -8.15 2.16
CA LYS A 60 -10.46 -9.11 1.34
C LYS A 60 -9.53 -9.79 0.35
N GLY A 61 -9.56 -11.12 0.27
CA GLY A 61 -8.59 -11.86 -0.54
C GLY A 61 -7.38 -12.37 0.25
N VAL A 62 -7.18 -11.91 1.49
CA VAL A 62 -6.03 -12.31 2.33
C VAL A 62 -6.55 -12.96 3.61
N ASP A 63 -6.94 -12.16 4.60
CA ASP A 63 -7.45 -12.60 5.90
C ASP A 63 -8.99 -12.62 5.96
N GLN A 64 -9.65 -11.87 5.07
CA GLN A 64 -11.12 -11.81 4.97
C GLN A 64 -11.61 -12.61 3.76
N GLU A 65 -12.81 -13.17 3.88
CA GLU A 65 -13.38 -14.02 2.85
C GLU A 65 -13.64 -13.24 1.54
N PRO A 66 -13.29 -13.80 0.38
CA PRO A 66 -12.56 -15.06 0.16
C PRO A 66 -11.09 -15.00 0.62
N LYS A 67 -10.67 -15.93 1.49
CA LYS A 67 -9.33 -15.90 2.11
C LYS A 67 -8.26 -16.59 1.25
N GLY A 68 -7.01 -16.19 1.45
CA GLY A 68 -5.84 -16.89 0.89
C GLY A 68 -5.65 -16.77 -0.62
N ILE A 69 -6.24 -15.76 -1.27
CA ILE A 69 -6.07 -15.44 -2.69
C ILE A 69 -4.73 -14.77 -2.95
N PHE A 70 -4.45 -13.73 -2.17
CA PHE A 70 -3.24 -12.93 -2.28
C PHE A 70 -2.33 -13.20 -1.10
N ARG A 71 -1.04 -13.28 -1.38
CA ARG A 71 0.02 -13.38 -0.38
C ARG A 71 1.06 -12.31 -0.67
N ILE A 72 1.67 -11.78 0.38
CA ILE A 72 2.80 -10.87 0.27
C ILE A 72 4.03 -11.53 0.87
N ASN A 73 5.17 -11.35 0.24
CA ASN A 73 6.45 -11.71 0.82
C ASN A 73 6.86 -10.62 1.82
N GLU A 74 7.01 -11.00 3.09
CA GLU A 74 7.33 -10.09 4.19
C GLU A 74 8.69 -9.39 4.05
N ASN A 75 9.62 -9.96 3.27
CA ASN A 75 10.97 -9.42 3.10
C ASN A 75 11.06 -8.53 1.86
N THR A 76 10.46 -8.96 0.74
CA THR A 76 10.59 -8.24 -0.54
C THR A 76 9.42 -7.30 -0.84
N GLY A 77 8.26 -7.50 -0.20
CA GLY A 77 7.02 -6.80 -0.55
C GLY A 77 6.38 -7.33 -1.84
N SER A 78 6.87 -8.43 -2.42
CA SER A 78 6.28 -9.04 -3.62
C SER A 78 4.90 -9.60 -3.30
N VAL A 79 3.90 -9.23 -4.09
CA VAL A 79 2.52 -9.70 -3.98
C VAL A 79 2.30 -10.77 -5.02
N SER A 80 1.84 -11.93 -4.56
CA SER A 80 1.59 -13.09 -5.41
C SER A 80 0.15 -13.59 -5.24
N VAL A 81 -0.42 -14.12 -6.30
CA VAL A 81 -1.74 -14.75 -6.33
C VAL A 81 -1.61 -16.27 -6.29
N THR A 82 -2.45 -16.94 -5.50
CA THR A 82 -2.40 -18.40 -5.28
C THR A 82 -3.37 -19.20 -6.14
N ARG A 83 -4.34 -18.52 -6.77
CA ARG A 83 -5.43 -19.14 -7.53
C ARG A 83 -5.82 -18.29 -8.72
N THR A 84 -6.59 -18.87 -9.63
CA THR A 84 -7.21 -18.14 -10.74
C THR A 84 -8.16 -17.07 -10.20
N LEU A 85 -8.13 -15.91 -10.85
CA LEU A 85 -9.01 -14.79 -10.56
C LEU A 85 -9.95 -14.61 -11.73
N ASP A 86 -11.21 -14.41 -11.38
CA ASP A 86 -12.30 -14.17 -12.30
C ASP A 86 -12.87 -12.77 -12.03
N ARG A 87 -12.88 -11.93 -13.05
CA ARG A 87 -13.33 -10.54 -12.95
C ARG A 87 -14.85 -10.45 -12.73
N GLU A 88 -15.62 -11.41 -13.25
CA GLU A 88 -17.09 -11.43 -13.10
C GLU A 88 -17.49 -11.67 -11.64
N THR A 89 -16.69 -12.44 -10.91
CA THR A 89 -16.88 -12.71 -9.49
C THR A 89 -16.50 -11.50 -8.64
N ILE A 90 -15.25 -11.02 -8.76
CA ILE A 90 -14.75 -9.84 -8.02
C ILE A 90 -13.79 -9.09 -8.94
N ALA A 91 -14.12 -7.86 -9.33
CA ALA A 91 -13.25 -7.05 -10.19
C ALA A 91 -12.12 -6.33 -9.42
N THR A 92 -12.34 -6.02 -8.14
CA THR A 92 -11.40 -5.23 -7.33
C THR A 92 -11.32 -5.73 -5.90
N TYR A 93 -10.11 -5.82 -5.37
CA TYR A 93 -9.86 -6.13 -3.96
C TYR A 93 -9.23 -4.93 -3.26
N GLN A 94 -9.79 -4.60 -2.10
CA GLN A 94 -9.25 -3.59 -1.21
C GLN A 94 -8.45 -4.29 -0.11
N VAL A 95 -7.15 -4.03 -0.08
CA VAL A 95 -6.21 -4.58 0.89
C VAL A 95 -5.43 -3.45 1.53
N SER A 96 -4.86 -3.70 2.70
CA SER A 96 -4.07 -2.75 3.46
C SER A 96 -2.73 -3.35 3.84
N THR A 97 -1.66 -2.59 3.58
CA THR A 97 -0.28 -2.90 3.96
C THR A 97 0.36 -1.79 4.78
N GLY A 98 -0.48 -1.11 5.58
CA GLY A 98 -0.18 0.18 6.22
C GLY A 98 -0.81 1.35 5.46
N TYR A 99 -1.03 1.17 4.16
CA TYR A 99 -1.81 2.05 3.29
C TYR A 99 -2.85 1.25 2.51
N LEU A 100 -3.93 1.91 2.11
CA LEU A 100 -4.97 1.29 1.29
C LEU A 100 -4.42 1.04 -0.12
N LEU A 101 -4.38 -0.22 -0.51
CA LEU A 101 -3.94 -0.70 -1.82
C LEU A 101 -5.14 -1.35 -2.51
N THR A 102 -5.36 -0.96 -3.77
CA THR A 102 -6.43 -1.53 -4.60
C THR A 102 -5.81 -2.46 -5.62
N LEU A 103 -6.23 -3.72 -5.63
CA LEU A 103 -5.86 -4.72 -6.62
C LEU A 103 -7.00 -4.82 -7.64
N CYS A 104 -6.75 -4.41 -8.88
CA CYS A 104 -7.73 -4.43 -9.95
C CYS A 104 -7.47 -5.62 -10.88
N ILE A 105 -8.49 -6.44 -11.12
CA ILE A 105 -8.41 -7.54 -12.09
C ILE A 105 -8.71 -6.99 -13.49
N LYS A 106 -7.83 -7.32 -14.43
CA LYS A 106 -7.88 -6.88 -15.83
C LYS A 106 -8.18 -8.10 -16.72
N MET A 107 -9.12 -7.91 -17.66
CA MET A 107 -9.29 -8.75 -18.86
C MET A 107 -8.04 -8.75 -19.72
#